data_AF-A0A843IKA6-F1
#
_entry.id   AF-A0A843IKA6-F1
#
_cell.length_a   1.000
_cell.length_b   1.000
_cell.length_c   1.000
_cell.angle_alpha   90.00
_cell.angle_beta   90.00
_cell.angle_gamma   90.00
#
_symmetry.space_group_name_H-M   'P 1'
#
loop_
_entity.id
_entity.type
_entity.pdbx_description
1 polymer ?
#
loop_
_entity_poly.entity_id
_entity_poly.type
_entity_poly.pdbx_seq_one_letter_code
_entity_poly.pdbx_strand_id
1 'polypeptide(L)' 'MSTSPKGWTKELNLISWNGAVSKYDIRDWAPNHEKMGKGVTLSGDEVSALLELLKKVEP' A
#
# COMPACT_ATOMS: atom_id res chain seq x y z
N MET A 1 6.96 1.17 -7.50
CA MET A 1 6.21 -0.08 -7.25
C MET A 1 6.78 -1.20 -8.09
N SER A 2 6.56 -2.46 -7.71
CA SER A 2 7.31 -3.61 -8.24
C SER A 2 6.43 -4.84 -8.46
N THR A 3 6.77 -5.65 -9.46
CA THR A 3 6.20 -6.98 -9.67
C THR A 3 7.29 -8.04 -9.51
N SER A 4 7.02 -9.09 -8.75
CA SER A 4 7.95 -10.20 -8.58
C SER A 4 7.86 -11.20 -9.75
N PRO A 5 8.90 -12.02 -10.00
CA PRO A 5 8.84 -13.08 -11.00
C PRO A 5 7.72 -14.12 -10.77
N LYS A 6 7.23 -14.23 -9.52
CA LYS A 6 6.11 -15.09 -9.14
C LYS A 6 4.74 -14.40 -9.33
N GLY A 7 4.71 -13.24 -9.97
CA GLY A 7 3.50 -12.48 -10.28
C GLY A 7 2.91 -11.69 -9.11
N TRP A 8 3.55 -11.68 -7.95
CA TRP A 8 3.11 -10.82 -6.84
C TRP A 8 3.39 -9.36 -7.13
N THR A 9 2.44 -8.47 -6.85
CA THR A 9 2.52 -7.03 -7.09
C THR A 9 2.54 -6.25 -5.79
N LYS A 10 3.52 -5.35 -5.63
CA LYS A 10 3.52 -4.37 -4.54
C LYS A 10 2.68 -3.17 -4.95
N GLU A 11 1.62 -2.90 -4.20
CA GLU A 11 0.60 -1.92 -4.55
C GLU A 11 0.34 -0.94 -3.41
N LEU A 12 -0.17 0.26 -3.76
CA LEU A 12 -0.71 1.25 -2.84
C LEU A 12 -2.19 1.34 -3.18
N ASN A 13 -3.03 0.95 -2.23
CA ASN A 13 -4.47 0.88 -2.40
C ASN A 13 -5.18 1.69 -1.32
N LEU A 14 -6.42 2.10 -1.60
CA LEU A 14 -7.35 2.63 -0.60
C LEU A 14 -8.34 1.52 -0.24
N ILE A 15 -8.25 0.97 0.97
CA ILE A 15 -8.99 -0.23 1.37
C ILE A 15 -9.88 0.07 2.58
N SER A 16 -11.16 -0.30 2.48
CA SER A 16 -12.08 -0.41 3.62
C SER A 16 -12.05 -1.84 4.14
N TRP A 17 -11.51 -2.04 5.34
CA TRP A 17 -11.49 -3.34 5.98
C TRP A 17 -12.81 -3.56 6.74
N ASN A 18 -13.57 -4.59 6.36
CA ASN A 18 -14.82 -4.98 7.02
C ASN A 18 -15.84 -3.83 7.17
N GLY A 19 -15.91 -2.92 6.21
CA GLY A 19 -16.83 -1.77 6.23
C GLY A 19 -16.38 -0.61 7.14
N ALA A 20 -15.18 -0.68 7.71
CA ALA A 20 -14.59 0.45 8.43
C ALA A 20 -14.20 1.59 7.48
N VAL A 21 -13.82 2.74 8.06
CA VAL A 21 -13.29 3.88 7.29
C VAL A 21 -12.10 3.43 6.44
N SER A 22 -12.12 3.78 5.16
CA SER A 22 -11.07 3.44 4.22
C SER A 22 -9.72 4.03 4.65
N LYS A 23 -8.67 3.21 4.55
CA LYS A 23 -7.29 3.61 4.86
C LYS A 23 -6.37 3.31 3.69
N TYR A 24 -5.26 4.04 3.62
CA TYR A 24 -4.23 3.77 2.65
C TYR A 24 -3.46 2.52 3.05
N ASP A 25 -3.03 1.75 2.07
CA ASP A 25 -2.41 0.48 2.36
C ASP A 25 -1.35 0.13 1.32
N ILE A 26 -0.15 -0.19 1.78
CA ILE A 26 0.96 -0.61 0.95
C ILE A 26 1.29 -2.07 1.26
N ARG A 27 1.03 -2.98 0.34
CA ARG A 27 1.31 -4.41 0.52
C ARG A 27 1.55 -5.16 -0.78
N ASP A 28 2.06 -6.38 -0.65
CA ASP A 28 2.16 -7.32 -1.76
C ASP A 28 0.85 -8.09 -1.94
N TRP A 29 0.40 -8.22 -3.17
CA TRP A 29 -0.76 -9.01 -3.56
C TRP A 29 -0.35 -10.15 -4.49
N ALA A 30 -0.98 -11.32 -4.31
CA ALA A 30 -0.84 -12.42 -5.25
C ALA A 30 -1.49 -12.08 -6.60
N PRO A 31 -1.12 -12.79 -7.69
CA PRO A 31 -1.87 -12.72 -8.93
C PRO A 31 -3.39 -12.87 -8.67
N ASN A 32 -4.20 -12.05 -9.33
CA ASN A 32 -5.66 -12.02 -9.18
C ASN A 32 -6.18 -11.58 -7.79
N HIS A 33 -5.35 -10.97 -6.94
CA HIS A 33 -5.74 -10.42 -5.62
C HIS A 33 -6.35 -11.44 -4.63
N GLU A 34 -6.08 -12.73 -4.82
CA GLU A 34 -6.62 -13.83 -4.01
C GLU A 34 -6.00 -13.93 -2.60
N LYS A 35 -4.77 -13.44 -2.45
CA LYS A 35 -4.01 -13.44 -1.19
C LYS A 35 -3.22 -12.15 -1.05
N MET A 36 -3.04 -11.74 0.20
CA MET A 36 -2.21 -10.60 0.58
C MET A 36 -1.00 -11.05 1.38
N GLY A 37 0.14 -10.43 1.11
CA GLY A 37 1.40 -10.62 1.80
C GLY A 37 1.55 -9.63 2.96
N LYS A 38 2.81 -9.48 3.42
CA LYS A 38 3.15 -8.46 4.42
C LYS A 38 2.95 -7.06 3.84
N GLY A 39 2.56 -6.12 4.69
CA GLY A 39 2.33 -4.74 4.31
C GLY A 39 2.06 -3.83 5.51
N VAL A 40 1.75 -2.57 5.21
CA VAL A 40 1.46 -1.55 6.20
C VAL A 40 0.18 -0.80 5.80
N THR A 41 -0.71 -0.60 6.77
CA THR A 41 -1.87 0.27 6.64
C THR A 41 -1.56 1.60 7.30
N LEU A 42 -1.89 2.69 6.61
CA LEU A 42 -1.63 4.05 7.02
C LEU A 42 -2.95 4.82 7.08
N SER A 43 -3.14 5.54 8.17
CA SER A 43 -4.16 6.58 8.29
C SER A 43 -3.88 7.76 7.35
N GLY A 44 -4.86 8.66 7.19
CA GLY A 44 -4.70 9.86 6.36
C GLY A 44 -3.56 10.76 6.84
N ASP A 45 -3.39 10.90 8.16
CA ASP A 45 -2.34 11.72 8.77
C ASP A 45 -0.96 11.11 8.54
N GLU A 46 -0.84 9.78 8.70
CA GLU A 46 0.42 9.05 8.45
C GLU A 46 0.86 9.14 6.98
N VAL A 47 -0.08 9.04 6.02
CA VAL A 47 0.25 9.22 4.59
C VAL A 47 0.63 10.66 4.27
N SER A 48 -0.03 11.64 4.90
CA SER A 48 0.32 13.06 4.71
C SER A 48 1.75 13.33 5.17
N ALA A 49 2.12 12.85 6.36
CA ALA A 49 3.49 12.96 6.86
C ALA A 49 4.51 12.23 5.96
N LEU A 50 4.17 11.02 5.50
CA LEU A 50 5.03 10.27 4.57
C LEU A 50 5.23 11.03 3.25
N LEU A 51 4.18 11.63 2.69
CA LEU A 51 4.26 12.39 1.44
C LEU A 51 5.15 13.64 1.59
N GLU A 52 5.09 14.33 2.73
CA GLU A 52 5.99 15.47 3.01
C GLU A 52 7.46 15.05 3.07
N LEU A 53 7.75 13.88 3.63
CA LEU A 53 9.10 13.33 3.67
C LEU A 53 9.57 12.91 2.27
N LEU A 54 8.72 12.20 1.51
CA LEU A 54 9.06 11.75 0.17
C LEU A 54 9.34 12.90 -0.81
N LYS A 55 8.66 14.04 -0.68
CA LYS A 55 8.92 15.24 -1.49
C LYS A 55 10.32 15.83 -1.29
N LYS A 56 11.00 15.49 -0.18
CA LYS A 56 12.37 15.93 0.13
C LYS A 56 13.43 14.94 -0.35
N VAL A 57 13.01 13.76 -0.81
CA VAL A 57 13.92 12.76 -1.39
C VAL A 57 14.07 13.08 -2.87
N GLU A 58 15.29 13.38 -3.31
CA GLU A 58 15.58 13.49 -4.74
C GLU A 58 15.46 12.11 -5.41
N PRO A 59 14.92 12.02 -6.65
CA PRO A 59 14.69 10.76 -7.34
C PRO A 59 15.95 9.98 -7.70
#